data_AF-A0A950AVD0-F1
#
_entry.id   AF-A0A950AVD0-F1
#
_cell.length_a   1.000
_cell.length_b   1.000
_cell.length_c   1.000
_cell.angle_alpha   90.00
_cell.angle_beta   90.00
_cell.angle_gamma   90.00
#
_symmetry.space_group_name_H-M   'P 1'
#
loop_
_entity.id
_entity.type
_entity.pdbx_description
1 polymer ?
#
loop_
_entity_poly.entity_id
_entity_poly.type
_entity_poly.pdbx_seq_one_letter_code
_entity_poly.pdbx_strand_id
1 'polypeptide(L)'
;AEVEAKMAHLKDPIRISILGCLVNGFGEAKEADLGIAAGSGKGVIFKKGLPIRHVQESEMVQALLEEVKRFHEDTPALKSYQEKQKSALPVLN
;
A
#
# COMPACT_ATOMS: atom_id res chain seq x y z
N ALA A 1 -10.14 9.43 12.05
CA ALA A 1 -10.21 9.29 13.52
C ALA A 1 -9.43 8.09 14.06
N GLU A 2 -9.79 6.82 13.80
CA GLU A 2 -9.12 5.66 14.45
C GLU A 2 -7.65 5.47 14.01
N VAL A 3 -7.35 5.63 12.72
CA VAL A 3 -5.99 5.50 12.18
C VAL A 3 -5.07 6.61 12.68
N GLU A 4 -5.55 7.86 12.67
CA GLU A 4 -4.79 9.03 13.16
C GLU A 4 -4.41 8.91 14.63
N ALA A 5 -5.34 8.46 15.49
CA ALA A 5 -5.08 8.26 16.91
C ALA A 5 -4.01 7.19 17.16
N LYS A 6 -4.01 6.10 16.39
CA LYS A 6 -3.01 5.03 16.50
C LYS A 6 -1.64 5.42 15.93
N MET A 7 -1.59 6.47 15.10
CA MET A 7 -0.37 6.96 14.45
C MET A 7 0.24 8.18 15.13
N ALA A 8 -0.46 8.80 16.08
CA ALA A 8 0.00 9.97 16.84
C ALA A 8 1.33 9.75 17.60
N HIS A 9 1.74 8.49 17.83
CA HIS A 9 2.97 8.14 18.54
C HIS A 9 4.21 7.97 17.65
N LEU A 10 4.03 8.02 16.32
CA LEU A 10 5.11 7.83 15.36
C LEU A 10 5.85 9.14 15.16
N LYS A 11 7.17 9.11 15.34
CA LYS A 11 8.03 10.30 15.20
C LYS A 11 8.44 10.58 13.75
N ASP A 12 8.33 9.59 12.87
CA ASP A 12 8.73 9.70 11.49
C ASP A 12 7.62 10.35 10.64
N PRO A 13 7.95 11.36 9.81
CA PRO A 13 7.00 11.98 8.90
C PRO A 13 6.71 11.05 7.73
N ILE A 14 5.86 10.04 7.94
CA ILE A 14 5.44 9.07 6.93
C ILE A 14 4.12 9.55 6.31
N ARG A 15 4.07 9.71 4.98
CA ARG A 15 2.83 10.05 4.26
C ARG A 15 1.99 8.81 4.05
N ILE A 16 0.76 8.82 4.57
CA ILE A 16 -0.16 7.68 4.53
C ILE A 16 -1.40 8.03 3.72
N SER A 17 -1.75 7.19 2.75
CA SER A 17 -2.94 7.35 1.91
C SER A 17 -3.96 6.23 2.10
N ILE A 18 -5.23 6.59 2.24
CA ILE A 18 -6.35 5.65 2.43
C ILE A 18 -7.31 5.85 1.24
N LEU A 19 -7.36 4.88 0.33
CA LEU A 19 -8.16 4.95 -0.88
C LEU A 19 -9.32 3.94 -0.82
N GLY A 20 -10.54 4.40 -1.13
CA GLY A 20 -11.75 3.58 -1.08
C GLY A 20 -12.02 2.72 -2.31
N CYS A 21 -11.18 2.78 -3.36
CA CYS A 21 -11.34 1.98 -4.57
C CYS A 21 -10.04 1.90 -5.39
N LEU A 22 -9.73 0.71 -5.93
CA LEU A 22 -8.44 0.35 -6.58
C LEU A 22 -8.15 1.07 -7.93
N VAL A 23 -9.09 1.87 -8.43
CA VAL A 23 -9.22 2.12 -9.88
C VAL A 23 -8.60 3.44 -10.35
N ASN A 24 -8.34 4.40 -9.45
CA ASN A 24 -7.66 5.66 -9.79
C ASN A 24 -6.34 5.89 -9.03
N GLY A 25 -5.97 4.99 -8.12
CA GLY A 25 -4.95 5.24 -7.10
C GLY A 25 -3.48 5.09 -7.49
N PHE A 26 -3.11 4.53 -8.65
CA PHE A 26 -1.69 4.27 -8.95
C PHE A 26 -0.86 5.54 -9.17
N GLY A 27 -1.48 6.63 -9.62
CA GLY A 27 -0.82 7.95 -9.74
C GLY A 27 -0.63 8.62 -8.39
N GLU A 28 -1.69 8.67 -7.58
CA GLU A 28 -1.71 9.32 -6.26
C GLU A 28 -0.94 8.52 -5.18
N ALA A 29 -0.89 7.18 -5.30
CA ALA A 29 -0.14 6.32 -4.38
C ALA A 29 1.39 6.43 -4.55
N LYS A 30 1.89 7.05 -5.63
CA LYS A 30 3.32 7.38 -5.76
C LYS A 30 3.77 8.48 -4.79
N GLU A 31 2.87 9.37 -4.41
CA GLU A 31 3.18 10.46 -3.48
C GLU A 31 3.12 10.02 -2.01
N ALA A 32 2.46 8.88 -1.75
CA ALA A 32 2.38 8.28 -0.43
C ALA A 32 3.51 7.28 -0.17
N ASP A 33 4.08 7.35 1.03
CA ASP A 33 5.09 6.41 1.50
C ASP A 33 4.47 5.04 1.77
N LEU A 34 3.29 5.04 2.38
CA LEU A 34 2.46 3.86 2.62
C LEU A 34 1.01 4.17 2.25
N GLY A 35 0.26 3.17 1.82
CA GLY A 35 -1.16 3.34 1.57
C GLY A 35 -1.94 2.05 1.58
N ILE A 36 -3.26 2.18 1.70
CA ILE A 36 -4.19 1.06 1.65
C ILE A 36 -5.28 1.33 0.63
N ALA A 37 -5.65 0.32 -0.15
CA ALA A 37 -6.86 0.34 -0.97
C ALA A 37 -7.77 -0.81 -0.57
N ALA A 38 -9.03 -0.51 -0.28
CA ALA A 38 -10.07 -1.50 0.00
C ALA A 38 -10.97 -1.70 -1.23
N GLY A 39 -11.53 -2.90 -1.38
CA GLY A 39 -12.52 -3.21 -2.38
C GLY A 39 -13.03 -4.65 -2.27
N SER A 40 -14.34 -4.83 -2.37
CA SER A 40 -14.99 -6.16 -2.39
C SER A 40 -14.57 -7.08 -1.22
N GLY A 41 -14.47 -6.54 0.00
CA GLY A 41 -14.10 -7.27 1.21
C GLY A 41 -12.62 -7.63 1.33
N LYS A 42 -11.77 -7.13 0.42
CA LYS A 42 -10.33 -7.33 0.42
C LYS A 42 -9.60 -6.00 0.36
N GLY A 43 -8.37 -5.98 0.83
CA GLY A 43 -7.50 -4.83 0.79
C GLY A 43 -6.12 -5.16 0.26
N VAL A 44 -5.43 -4.14 -0.22
CA VAL A 44 -4.01 -4.22 -0.59
C VAL A 44 -3.27 -3.04 0.03
N ILE A 45 -2.10 -3.33 0.59
CA ILE A 45 -1.17 -2.36 1.13
C ILE A 45 -0.13 -2.04 0.07
N PHE A 46 0.15 -0.75 -0.09
CA PHE A 46 1.15 -0.21 -0.98
C PHE A 46 2.25 0.47 -0.18
N LYS A 47 3.48 0.37 -0.66
CA LYS A 47 4.64 1.12 -0.18
C LYS A 47 5.27 1.83 -1.37
N LYS A 48 5.38 3.15 -1.32
CA LYS A 48 5.90 3.99 -2.41
C LYS A 48 5.26 3.65 -3.78
N GLY A 49 3.94 3.49 -3.79
CA GLY A 49 3.17 3.14 -4.99
C GLY A 49 3.27 1.68 -5.45
N LEU A 50 3.98 0.79 -4.74
CA LEU A 50 4.08 -0.62 -5.07
C LEU A 50 3.27 -1.49 -4.11
N PRO A 51 2.43 -2.42 -4.59
CA PRO A 51 1.69 -3.31 -3.72
C PRO A 51 2.63 -4.32 -3.06
N ILE A 52 2.59 -4.42 -1.74
CA ILE A 52 3.49 -5.28 -0.94
C ILE A 52 2.75 -6.42 -0.24
N ARG A 53 1.45 -6.26 0.07
CA ARG A 53 0.68 -7.24 0.85
C ARG A 53 -0.81 -7.18 0.52
N HIS A 54 -1.45 -8.34 0.37
CA HIS A 54 -2.91 -8.46 0.36
C HIS A 54 -3.41 -8.80 1.76
N VAL A 55 -4.53 -8.20 2.14
CA VAL A 55 -5.14 -8.37 3.47
C VAL A 55 -6.66 -8.42 3.35
N GLN A 56 -7.33 -8.93 4.38
CA GLN A 56 -8.77 -8.79 4.51
C GLN A 56 -9.12 -7.38 4.99
N GLU A 57 -10.29 -6.88 4.63
CA GLU A 57 -10.73 -5.54 5.03
C GLU A 57 -10.72 -5.34 6.56
N SER A 58 -11.11 -6.37 7.31
CA SER A 58 -11.07 -6.42 8.77
C SER A 58 -9.67 -6.30 9.37
N GLU A 59 -8.63 -6.67 8.62
CA GLU A 59 -7.24 -6.68 9.07
C GLU A 59 -6.44 -5.48 8.55
N MET A 60 -7.03 -4.65 7.69
CA MET A 60 -6.32 -3.55 6.99
C MET A 60 -5.67 -2.55 7.96
N VAL A 61 -6.40 -2.15 9.00
CA VAL A 61 -5.90 -1.16 9.98
C VAL A 61 -4.69 -1.72 10.73
N GLN A 62 -4.79 -2.97 11.18
CA GLN A 62 -3.71 -3.63 11.92
C GLN A 62 -2.48 -3.80 11.01
N ALA A 63 -2.69 -4.33 9.81
CA ALA A 63 -1.59 -4.57 8.89
C ALA A 63 -0.91 -3.27 8.44
N LEU A 64 -1.66 -2.18 8.22
CA LEU A 64 -1.06 -0.87 7.94
C LEU A 64 -0.17 -0.40 9.11
N LEU A 65 -0.61 -0.56 10.36
CA LEU A 65 0.20 -0.20 11.53
C LEU A 65 1.47 -1.05 11.65
N GLU A 66 1.39 -2.33 11.30
CA GLU A 66 2.58 -3.20 11.21
C GLU A 66 3.55 -2.66 10.14
N GLU A 67 3.08 -2.37 8.93
CA GLU A 67 3.94 -1.84 7.86
C GLU A 67 4.54 -0.47 8.19
N VAL A 68 3.83 0.36 8.95
CA VAL A 68 4.35 1.64 9.44
C VAL A 68 5.48 1.44 10.46
N LYS A 69 5.36 0.48 11.39
CA LYS A 69 6.46 0.12 12.31
C LYS A 69 7.67 -0.43 11.56
N ARG A 70 7.41 -1.13 10.45
CA ARG A 70 8.40 -1.76 9.57
C ARG A 70 8.81 -0.88 8.40
N PHE A 71 8.51 0.41 8.44
CA PHE A 71 8.65 1.28 7.27
C PHE A 71 10.09 1.34 6.75
N HIS A 72 11.08 1.27 7.65
CA HIS A 72 12.50 1.27 7.31
C HIS A 72 13.05 -0.08 6.81
N GLU A 73 12.26 -1.15 6.87
CA GLU A 73 12.65 -2.45 6.32
C GLU A 73 12.45 -2.49 4.80
N ASP A 74 13.28 -3.24 4.10
CA ASP A 74 13.03 -3.54 2.68
C ASP A 74 11.83 -4.50 2.57
N THR A 75 10.84 -4.10 1.78
CA THR A 75 9.64 -4.92 1.54
C THR A 75 9.44 -5.02 0.03
N PRO A 76 9.74 -6.17 -0.58
CA PRO A 76 9.61 -6.32 -2.02
C PRO A 76 8.14 -6.26 -2.45
N ALA A 77 7.90 -5.73 -3.64
CA ALA A 77 6.59 -5.74 -4.26
C ALA A 77 6.10 -7.19 -4.48
N LEU A 78 4.78 -7.38 -4.46
CA LEU A 78 4.15 -8.68 -4.74
C LEU A 78 4.59 -9.21 -6.10
N LYS A 79 4.99 -10.49 -6.15
CA LYS A 79 5.42 -11.17 -7.38
C LYS A 79 4.39 -11.04 -8.50
N SER A 80 3.11 -11.20 -8.17
CA SER A 80 1.99 -11.05 -9.10
C SER A 80 1.95 -9.67 -9.77
N TYR A 81 2.33 -8.61 -9.06
CA TYR A 81 2.45 -7.26 -9.63
C TYR A 81 3.67 -7.15 -10.55
N GLN A 82 4.81 -7.71 -10.15
CA GLN A 82 6.04 -7.72 -10.96
C GLN A 82 5.85 -8.49 -12.28
N GLU A 83 5.18 -9.63 -12.23
CA GLU A 83 4.86 -10.46 -13.41
C GLU A 83 3.90 -9.74 -14.36
N LYS A 84 2.87 -9.09 -13.83
CA LYS A 84 1.92 -8.31 -14.63
C LYS A 84 2.57 -7.09 -15.30
N GLN A 85 3.49 -6.40 -14.62
CA GLN A 85 4.29 -5.31 -15.20
C GLN A 85 5.19 -5.81 -16.34
N LYS A 86 5.88 -6.94 -16.17
CA LYS A 86 6.72 -7.54 -17.23
C LYS A 86 5.92 -7.93 -18.46
N SER A 87 4.69 -8.41 -18.28
CA SER A 87 3.78 -8.74 -19.39
C SER A 87 3.12 -7.52 -20.04
N ALA A 88 3.09 -6.37 -19.36
CA ALA A 88 2.45 -5.14 -19.82
C ALA A 88 3.43 -4.15 -20.50
N LEU A 89 4.74 -4.37 -20.41
CA LEU A 89 5.69 -3.66 -21.27
C LEU A 89 5.55 -4.20 -22.70
N PRO A 90 5.24 -3.35 -23.71
CA PRO A 90 5.43 -3.76 -25.09
C PRO A 90 6.92 -4.06 -25.26
N VAL A 91 7.24 -5.24 -25.79
CA VAL A 91 8.56 -5.50 -26.35
C VAL A 91 8.74 -4.46 -27.46
N LEU A 92 9.50 -3.41 -27.17
CA LEU A 92 10.05 -2.54 -28.19
C LEU A 92 11.06 -3.40 -28.94
N ASN A 93 10.63 -3.90 -30.10
CA ASN A 93 11.52 -4.50 -31.11
C ASN A 93 12.52 -3.46 -31.61
#